data_AF-A0A7L8AG66-F1
#
_entry.id   AF-A0A7L8AG66-F1
#
_cell.length_a   1.000
_cell.length_b   1.000
_cell.length_c   1.000
_cell.angle_alpha   90.00
_cell.angle_beta   90.00
_cell.angle_gamma   90.00
#
_symmetry.space_group_name_H-M   'P 1'
#
loop_
_entity.id
_entity.type
_entity.pdbx_description
1 polymer ?
#
loop_
_entity_poly.entity_id
_entity_poly.type
_entity_poly.pdbx_seq_one_letter_code
_entity_poly.pdbx_strand_id
1 'polypeptide(L)' 'MSKLTCKHCGKDFRAGNHCLHSPTKKHQALTDGVNCVCCGKPFHVGRHCTHSPTKKHLLDV' A
#
# COMPACT_ATOMS: atom_id res chain seq x y z
N MET A 1 -6.98 -1.86 14.02
CA MET A 1 -7.01 -1.10 12.75
C MET A 1 -5.57 -0.88 12.32
N SER A 2 -5.11 -1.51 11.24
CA SER A 2 -3.70 -1.40 10.81
C SER A 2 -3.44 0.00 10.23
N LYS A 3 -2.73 0.86 10.97
CA LYS A 3 -2.19 2.12 10.44
C LYS A 3 -1.01 1.79 9.52
N LEU A 4 -1.02 2.30 8.30
CA LEU A 4 0.08 2.16 7.35
C LEU A 4 0.82 3.47 7.25
N THR A 5 2.14 3.45 7.42
CA THR A 5 2.94 4.66 7.26
C THR A 5 3.38 4.77 5.81
N CYS A 6 3.12 5.91 5.18
CA CYS A 6 3.52 6.14 3.80
C CYS A 6 5.02 6.41 3.72
N LYS A 7 5.77 5.66 2.90
CA LYS A 7 7.21 5.90 2.74
C LYS A 7 7.54 7.22 2.04
N HIS A 8 6.60 7.78 1.26
CA HIS A 8 6.82 9.03 0.53
C HIS A 8 6.49 10.29 1.34
N CYS A 9 5.46 10.25 2.19
CA CYS A 9 5.03 11.42 2.97
C CYS A 9 5.20 11.27 4.48
N GLY A 10 5.64 10.11 4.97
CA GLY A 10 5.85 9.83 6.39
C GLY A 10 4.57 9.79 7.23
N LYS A 11 3.39 10.04 6.63
CA LYS A 11 2.11 10.06 7.34
C LYS A 11 1.46 8.69 7.37
N ASP A 12 0.81 8.38 8.49
CA ASP A 12 -0.15 7.29 8.57
C ASP A 12 -1.36 7.55 7.67
N PHE A 13 -1.71 6.55 6.87
CA PHE A 13 -2.78 6.59 5.89
C PHE A 13 -3.59 5.29 5.90
N ARG A 14 -4.74 5.31 5.22
CA ARG A 14 -5.57 4.13 4.95
C ARG A 14 -5.50 3.74 3.49
N ALA A 15 -5.59 2.43 3.25
CA ALA A 15 -5.65 1.83 1.93
C ALA A 15 -6.59 2.60 0.97
N GLY A 16 -6.08 2.98 -0.20
CA GLY A 16 -6.86 3.70 -1.23
C GLY A 16 -6.77 5.23 -1.20
N ASN A 17 -6.13 5.84 -0.20
CA ASN A 17 -5.89 7.27 -0.23
C ASN A 17 -4.85 7.66 -1.29
N HIS A 18 -4.95 8.89 -1.78
CA HIS A 18 -3.97 9.50 -2.69
C HIS A 18 -2.85 10.21 -1.92
N CYS A 19 -1.62 10.05 -2.40
CA CYS A 19 -0.44 10.71 -1.88
C CYS A 19 0.23 11.52 -2.99
N LEU A 20 0.24 12.85 -2.85
CA LEU A 20 0.86 13.74 -3.82
C LEU A 20 2.40 13.61 -3.89
N HIS A 21 3.03 13.16 -2.80
CA HIS A 21 4.48 12.95 -2.72
C HIS A 21 4.94 11.64 -3.37
N SER A 22 4.00 10.75 -3.73
CA SER A 22 4.31 9.48 -4.37
C SER A 22 4.28 9.66 -5.89
N PRO A 23 5.23 9.06 -6.66
CA PRO A 23 5.26 9.18 -8.12
C PRO A 23 4.00 8.62 -8.79
N THR A 24 3.33 7.67 -8.14
CA THR A 24 2.08 7.07 -8.62
C THR A 24 0.83 7.80 -8.14
N LYS A 25 0.98 8.93 -7.44
CA LYS A 25 -0.07 9.68 -6.73
C LYS A 25 -0.86 8.84 -5.71
N LYS A 26 -0.35 7.68 -5.32
CA LYS A 26 -0.97 6.77 -4.35
C LYS A 26 -0.09 6.61 -3.13
N HIS A 27 -0.69 6.50 -1.96
CA HIS A 27 0.08 6.13 -0.79
C HIS A 27 0.69 4.74 -0.96
N GLN A 28 1.97 4.64 -0.64
CA GLN A 28 2.73 3.40 -0.66
C GLN A 28 3.19 3.17 0.78
N ALA A 29 2.62 2.14 1.41
CA ALA A 29 2.98 1.75 2.75
C ALA A 29 4.42 1.30 2.78
N LEU A 30 5.13 1.71 3.81
CA LEU A 30 6.37 1.09 4.21
C LEU A 30 6.01 -0.30 4.74
N THR A 31 6.34 -1.33 3.96
CA THR A 31 6.05 -2.73 4.29
C THR A 31 7.32 -3.53 4.22
N ASP A 32 7.50 -4.46 5.16
CA ASP A 32 8.67 -5.35 5.26
C ASP A 32 8.71 -6.47 4.20
N GLY A 33 8.19 -6.23 2.99
CA GLY A 33 8.10 -7.23 1.92
C GLY A 33 7.04 -8.34 2.10
N VAL A 34 6.32 -8.33 3.23
CA VAL A 34 5.25 -9.32 3.53
C VAL A 34 3.85 -8.72 3.36
N ASN A 35 3.72 -7.42 3.57
CA ASN A 35 2.44 -6.71 3.52
C ASN A 35 2.30 -5.92 2.21
N CYS A 36 1.07 -5.80 1.73
CA CYS A 36 0.79 -5.07 0.52
C CYS A 36 0.98 -3.56 0.72
N VAL A 37 1.78 -2.92 -0.13
CA VAL A 37 2.06 -1.48 -0.04
C VAL A 37 0.81 -0.62 -0.26
N CYS A 38 -0.20 -1.12 -0.98
CA CYS A 38 -1.42 -0.35 -1.25
C CYS A 38 -2.52 -0.51 -0.19
N CYS A 39 -2.53 -1.62 0.55
CA CYS A 39 -3.60 -1.89 1.51
C CYS A 39 -3.18 -2.36 2.90
N GLY A 40 -1.88 -2.62 3.10
CA GLY A 40 -1.32 -3.05 4.37
C GLY A 40 -1.75 -4.42 4.85
N LYS A 41 -2.51 -5.15 4.03
CA LYS A 41 -2.86 -6.53 4.31
C LYS A 41 -1.71 -7.44 3.89
N PRO A 42 -1.48 -8.55 4.63
CA PRO A 42 -0.51 -9.55 4.23
C PRO A 42 -0.79 -10.02 2.81
N PHE A 43 0.27 -10.25 2.05
CA PHE A 43 0.16 -10.85 0.73
C PHE A 43 -0.34 -12.29 0.88
N HIS A 44 -1.51 -12.57 0.30
CA HIS A 44 -2.05 -13.92 0.18
C HIS A 44 -2.30 -14.21 -1.29
N VAL A 45 -1.81 -15.36 -1.75
CA VAL A 45 -2.05 -15.88 -3.09
C VAL A 45 -3.56 -16.01 -3.31
N GLY A 46 -4.07 -15.45 -4.42
CA GLY A 46 -5.50 -15.46 -4.76
C GLY A 46 -6.33 -14.30 -4.19
N ARG A 47 -5.78 -13.44 -3.33
CA ARG A 47 -6.47 -12.20 -2.92
C ARG A 47 -6.26 -11.09 -3.95
N HIS A 48 -7.31 -10.32 -4.21
CA HIS A 48 -7.24 -9.09 -4.98
C HIS A 48 -7.17 -7.87 -4.06
N CYS A 49 -6.39 -6.89 -4.48
CA CYS A 49 -6.29 -5.59 -3.84
C CYS A 49 -6.96 -4.54 -4.73
N THR A 50 -8.19 -4.14 -4.41
CA THR A 50 -8.93 -3.08 -5.13
C THR A 50 -8.23 -1.72 -5.07
N HIS A 51 -7.37 -1.50 -4.08
CA HIS A 51 -6.60 -0.26 -3.92
C HIS A 51 -5.37 -0.21 -4.85
N SER A 52 -4.90 -1.36 -5.32
CA SER A 52 -3.81 -1.44 -6.30
C SER A 52 -4.32 -1.16 -7.72
N PRO A 53 -3.57 -0.43 -8.56
CA PRO A 53 -3.95 -0.19 -9.94
C PRO A 53 -4.06 -1.47 -10.78
N THR A 54 -3.24 -2.48 -10.45
CA THR A 54 -3.24 -3.80 -11.11
C THR A 54 -4.27 -4.77 -10.52
N LYS A 55 -5.10 -4.34 -9.55
CA LYS A 55 -6.01 -5.17 -8.74
C LYS A 55 -5.34 -6.32 -7.99
N LYS A 56 -4.00 -6.36 -7.95
CA LYS A 56 -3.19 -7.38 -7.25
C LYS A 56 -2.51 -6.78 -6.03
N HIS A 57 -2.24 -7.59 -5.00
CA HIS A 57 -1.37 -7.14 -3.92
C HIS A 57 0.01 -6.80 -4.47
N LEU A 58 0.51 -5.61 -4.14
CA LEU A 58 1.84 -5.15 -4.52
C LEU A 58 2.71 -5.18 -3.27
N LEU A 59 3.87 -5.79 -3.37
CA LEU A 59 4.89 -5.82 -2.31
C LEU A 59 6.00 -4.83 -2.68
N ASP A 60 6.61 -4.21 -1.68
CA ASP A 60 7.91 -3.55 -1.85
C ASP A 60 8.96 -4.67 -1.77
N VAL A 61 9.63 -4.97 -2.88
CA VAL A 61 10.80 -5.86 -2.97
C VAL A 61 12.05 -5.02 -2.99
#